data_AF-F4G0W9-F1
#
_entry.id   AF-F4G0W9-F1
#
_cell.length_a   1.000
_cell.length_b   1.000
_cell.length_c   1.000
_cell.angle_alpha   90.00
_cell.angle_beta   90.00
_cell.angle_gamma   90.00
#
_symmetry.space_group_name_H-M   'P 1'
#
loop_
_entity.id
_entity.type
_entity.pdbx_description
1 polymer ?
#
loop_
_entity_poly.entity_id
_entity_poly.type
_entity_poly.pdbx_seq_one_letter_code
_entity_poly.pdbx_strand_id
1 'polypeptide(L)' 'MNELQSRLKDMYFQKDKERGIYATFTWLTEEVGELAEALLQGDNKSIEEELADVIAWTISVANLTGVNVEEALKKKYGL' A
#
# COMPACT_ATOMS: atom_id res chain seq x y z
N MET A 1 12.90 -3.56 -1.98
CA MET A 1 11.52 -3.03 -2.16
C MET A 1 11.02 -3.28 -3.58
N ASN A 2 11.90 -3.20 -4.58
CA ASN A 2 11.57 -3.50 -5.98
C ASN A 2 10.94 -4.89 -6.22
N GLU A 3 11.43 -5.96 -5.59
CA GLU A 3 10.83 -7.30 -5.75
C GLU A 3 9.40 -7.36 -5.22
N LEU A 4 9.14 -6.81 -4.03
CA LEU A 4 7.81 -6.74 -3.43
C LEU A 4 6.84 -5.97 -4.34
N GLN A 5 7.28 -4.80 -4.82
CA GLN A 5 6.47 -3.98 -5.74
C GLN A 5 6.10 -4.74 -7.02
N SER A 6 7.06 -5.47 -7.61
CA SER A 6 6.81 -6.29 -8.80
C SER A 6 5.85 -7.46 -8.52
N ARG A 7 6.03 -8.19 -7.42
CA ARG A 7 5.12 -9.29 -7.06
C ARG A 7 3.68 -8.81 -6.84
N LEU A 8 3.49 -7.70 -6.13
CA LEU A 8 2.16 -7.11 -5.91
C LEU A 8 1.55 -6.60 -7.23
N LYS A 9 2.39 -6.09 -8.14
CA LYS A 9 1.95 -5.74 -9.49
C LYS A 9 1.40 -6.96 -10.23
N ASP A 10 2.14 -8.07 -10.23
CA ASP A 10 1.72 -9.29 -10.92
C ASP A 10 0.39 -9.85 -10.37
N MET A 11 0.16 -9.72 -9.06
CA MET A 11 -1.05 -10.22 -8.41
C MET A 11 -2.28 -9.32 -8.61
N TYR A 12 -2.11 -8.00 -8.50
CA TYR A 12 -3.25 -7.08 -8.29
C TYR A 12 -3.43 -6.02 -9.38
N PHE A 13 -2.41 -5.75 -10.20
CA PHE A 13 -2.40 -4.58 -11.09
C PHE A 13 -3.56 -4.54 -12.08
N GLN A 14 -3.99 -5.69 -12.61
CA GLN A 14 -5.11 -5.71 -13.57
C GLN A 14 -6.42 -5.29 -12.90
N LYS A 15 -6.71 -5.80 -11.70
CA LYS A 15 -7.89 -5.41 -10.90
C LYS A 15 -7.82 -3.95 -10.48
N ASP A 16 -6.64 -3.50 -10.06
CA ASP A 16 -6.41 -2.11 -9.67
C ASP A 16 -6.64 -1.14 -10.83
N LYS A 17 -6.22 -1.54 -12.04
CA LYS A 17 -6.41 -0.75 -13.26
C LYS A 17 -7.87 -0.67 -13.67
N GLU A 18 -8.62 -1.76 -13.54
CA GLU A 18 -10.06 -1.81 -13.80
C GLU A 18 -10.86 -0.95 -12.81
N ARG A 19 -10.48 -0.99 -11.53
CA ARG A 19 -11.09 -0.17 -10.47
C ARG A 19 -10.73 1.32 -10.59
N GLY A 20 -9.53 1.62 -11.06
CA GLY A 20 -9.04 2.98 -11.27
C GLY A 20 -8.45 3.63 -10.01
N ILE A 21 -7.66 4.68 -10.22
CA ILE A 21 -6.80 5.29 -9.20
C ILE A 21 -7.56 5.80 -7.97
N TYR A 22 -8.71 6.45 -8.16
CA TYR A 22 -9.46 7.04 -7.04
C TYR A 22 -10.08 5.99 -6.15
N ALA A 23 -10.68 4.95 -6.73
CA ALA A 23 -11.24 3.85 -5.95
C ALA A 23 -10.16 2.99 -5.29
N THR A 24 -8.99 2.81 -5.93
CA THR A 24 -7.83 2.19 -5.26
C THR A 24 -7.32 3.03 -4.10
N PHE A 25 -7.31 4.36 -4.24
CA PHE A 25 -6.96 5.26 -3.13
C PHE A 25 -8.00 5.22 -2.00
N THR A 26 -9.29 5.03 -2.31
CA THR A 26 -10.32 4.81 -1.28
C THR A 26 -10.04 3.59 -0.42
N TRP A 27 -9.62 2.47 -1.03
CA TRP A 27 -9.21 1.28 -0.26
C TRP A 27 -7.99 1.58 0.62
N LEU A 28 -6.97 2.28 0.10
CA LEU A 28 -5.85 2.72 0.94
C LEU A 28 -6.30 3.54 2.16
N THR A 29 -7.27 4.45 1.97
CA THR A 29 -7.79 5.25 3.09
C THR A 29 -8.60 4.44 4.10
N GLU A 30 -9.25 3.36 3.66
CA GLU A 30 -9.97 2.41 4.50
C GLU A 30 -9.01 1.68 5.43
N GLU A 31 -7.94 1.08 4.89
CA GLU A 31 -6.92 0.37 5.70
C GLU A 31 -6.20 1.29 6.70
N VAL A 32 -6.02 2.57 6.35
CA VAL A 32 -5.46 3.56 7.30
C VAL A 32 -6.43 3.77 8.48
N GLY A 33 -7.73 3.69 8.23
CA GLY A 33 -8.77 3.71 9.25
C GLY A 33 -8.74 2.45 10.12
N GLU A 34 -8.64 1.28 9.51
CA GLU A 34 -8.54 -0.01 10.23
C GLU A 34 -7.26 -0.06 11.09
N LEU A 35 -6.12 0.41 10.56
CA LEU A 35 -4.89 0.55 11.34
C LEU A 35 -5.07 1.49 12.53
N ALA A 36 -5.79 2.60 12.36
CA ALA A 36 -6.06 3.51 13.47
C ALA A 36 -6.93 2.85 14.56
N GLU A 37 -7.92 2.04 14.17
CA GLU A 37 -8.73 1.27 15.09
C GLU A 37 -7.90 0.22 15.84
N ALA A 38 -7.07 -0.56 15.12
CA ALA A 38 -6.19 -1.57 15.72
C ALA A 38 -5.24 -0.96 16.76
N LEU A 39 -4.68 0.23 16.47
CA LEU A 39 -3.84 0.98 17.39
C LEU A 39 -4.60 1.44 18.65
N LEU A 40 -5.83 1.91 18.49
CA LEU A 40 -6.68 2.34 19.63
C LEU A 40 -7.05 1.16 20.53
N GLN A 41 -7.25 -0.02 19.95
CA GLN A 41 -7.57 -1.25 20.67
C GLN A 41 -6.33 -1.89 21.32
N GLY A 42 -5.12 -1.56 20.86
CA GLY A 42 -3.88 -2.17 21.33
C GLY A 42 -3.73 -3.65 20.93
N ASP A 43 -4.41 -4.07 19.86
CA ASP A 43 -4.31 -5.42 19.32
C ASP A 43 -3.11 -5.52 18.37
N ASN A 44 -2.01 -6.06 18.87
CA ASN A 44 -0.78 -6.23 18.08
C ASN A 44 -0.97 -7.11 16.84
N LYS A 45 -1.93 -8.05 16.85
CA LYS A 45 -2.17 -8.91 15.70
C LYS A 45 -2.84 -8.12 14.59
N SER A 46 -3.89 -7.37 14.91
CA SER A 46 -4.53 -6.47 13.95
C SER A 46 -3.55 -5.40 13.47
N ILE A 47 -2.75 -4.82 14.36
CA ILE A 47 -1.73 -3.82 13.95
C ILE A 47 -0.78 -4.39 12.88
N GLU A 48 -0.33 -5.65 13.03
CA GLU A 48 0.54 -6.29 12.04
C GLU A 48 -0.17 -6.48 10.68
N GLU A 49 -1.43 -6.93 10.70
CA GLU A 49 -2.28 -7.12 9.53
C GLU A 49 -2.51 -5.80 8.79
N GLU A 50 -3.03 -4.78 9.48
CA GLU A 50 -3.35 -3.49 8.88
C GLU A 50 -2.12 -2.73 8.39
N LEU A 51 -0.96 -2.88 9.05
CA LEU A 51 0.29 -2.32 8.55
C LEU A 51 0.68 -2.95 7.20
N ALA A 52 0.49 -4.26 7.04
CA ALA A 52 0.77 -4.95 5.80
C ALA A 52 -0.18 -4.47 4.69
N ASP A 53 -1.46 -4.30 5.00
CA ASP A 53 -2.46 -3.83 4.04
C ASP A 53 -2.23 -2.38 3.61
N VAL A 54 -1.95 -1.46 4.54
CA VAL A 54 -1.57 -0.08 4.21
C VAL A 54 -0.36 -0.04 3.26
N ILE A 55 0.65 -0.88 3.49
CA ILE A 55 1.83 -0.98 2.60
C ILE A 55 1.43 -1.55 1.23
N ALA A 56 0.64 -2.62 1.19
CA ALA A 56 0.22 -3.27 -0.05
C ALA A 56 -0.58 -2.30 -0.93
N TRP A 57 -1.56 -1.58 -0.35
CA TRP A 57 -2.36 -0.60 -1.05
C TRP A 57 -1.57 0.63 -1.49
N THR A 58 -0.59 1.06 -0.70
CA THR A 58 0.35 2.11 -1.11
C THR A 58 1.15 1.69 -2.36
N ILE A 59 1.59 0.42 -2.40
CA ILE A 59 2.28 -0.14 -3.56
C ILE A 59 1.34 -0.26 -4.76
N SER A 60 0.07 -0.62 -4.58
CA SER A 60 -0.94 -0.61 -5.65
C SER A 60 -1.10 0.78 -6.27
N VAL A 61 -1.17 1.84 -5.43
CA VAL A 61 -1.18 3.23 -5.92
C VAL A 61 0.10 3.53 -6.71
N ALA A 62 1.28 3.18 -6.18
CA ALA A 62 2.55 3.42 -6.86
C ALA A 62 2.62 2.71 -8.23
N ASN A 63 2.12 1.48 -8.31
CA ASN A 63 2.04 0.70 -9.55
C ASN A 63 1.11 1.35 -10.59
N LEU A 64 -0.05 1.86 -10.17
CA LEU A 64 -0.97 2.59 -11.04
C LEU A 64 -0.39 3.92 -11.55
N THR A 65 0.39 4.62 -10.72
CA THR A 65 1.01 5.90 -11.09
C THR A 65 2.38 5.76 -11.77
N GLY A 66 2.90 4.54 -11.89
CA GLY A 66 4.23 4.28 -12.47
C GLY A 66 5.39 4.75 -11.60
N VAL A 67 5.18 4.92 -10.29
CA VAL A 67 6.22 5.35 -9.35
C VAL A 67 6.99 4.13 -8.83
N ASN A 68 8.31 4.18 -8.91
CA ASN A 68 9.16 3.23 -8.19
C ASN A 68 9.31 3.66 -6.73
N VAL A 69 8.79 2.84 -5.80
CA VAL A 69 8.77 3.17 -4.37
C VAL A 69 10.17 3.23 -3.78
N GLU A 70 11.06 2.31 -4.17
CA GLU A 70 12.43 2.26 -3.66
C GLU A 70 13.21 3.52 -4.01
N GLU A 71 13.15 3.94 -5.28
CA GLU A 71 13.81 5.15 -5.76
C GLU A 71 13.17 6.42 -5.17
N ALA A 72 11.85 6.44 -4.97
CA ALA A 72 11.17 7.54 -4.28
C ALA A 72 11.65 7.69 -2.83
N LEU A 73 11.83 6.58 -2.11
CA LEU A 73 12.36 6.57 -0.74
C LEU A 73 13.83 7.02 -0.70
N LYS A 74 14.69 6.48 -1.57
CA LYS A 74 16.10 6.90 -1.68
C LYS A 74 16.22 8.40 -1.93
N LYS A 75 15.45 8.93 -2.89
CA LYS A 75 15.45 10.35 -3.21
C LYS A 75 15.00 11.24 -2.04
N LYS A 76 14.00 10.80 -1.26
CA LYS A 76 13.41 11.60 -0.18
C LYS A 76 14.23 11.56 1.11
N TYR A 77 14.80 10.39 1.44
CA TYR A 77 15.45 10.16 2.74
C TYR A 77 16.97 9.98 2.65
N GLY A 78 17.55 9.99 1.44
CA GLY A 78 18.99 9.80 1.25
C GLY A 78 19.47 8.39 1.59
N LEU A 79 18.61 7.38 1.36
CA LEU A 79 18.93 5.96 1.55
C LEU A 79 19.87 5.43 0.45
#